data_AF-A0A0C3D2F7-F1
#
_entry.id   AF-A0A0C3D2F7-F1
#
_cell.length_a   1.000
_cell.length_b   1.000
_cell.length_c   1.000
_cell.angle_alpha   90.00
_cell.angle_beta   90.00
_cell.angle_gamma   90.00
#
_symmetry.space_group_name_H-M   'P 1'
#
loop_
_entity.id
_entity.type
_entity.pdbx_description
1 polymer ?
#
loop_
_entity_poly.entity_id
_entity_poly.type
_entity_poly.pdbx_seq_one_letter_code
_entity_poly.pdbx_strand_id
1 'polypeptide(L)'
;MWWGSAFHAVHHLQYLKCPINGFIELPKNADIRKHKLSKMEWNVLKDFELILEVPHQAIMVLSSECLPTVCKYLAAFKQFYVTWQKICGDTNGSIICNYITMSRQA
;
A
#
# COMPACT_ATOMS: atom_id res chain seq x y z
N MET A 1 -11.93 9.91 1.36
CA MET A 1 -10.81 9.55 2.26
C MET A 1 -9.52 9.56 1.47
N TRP A 2 -8.53 10.40 1.83
CA TRP A 2 -7.27 10.62 1.08
C TRP A 2 -6.44 9.34 0.82
N TRP A 3 -6.61 8.34 1.68
CA TRP A 3 -5.90 7.06 1.67
C TRP A 3 -6.30 6.15 0.50
N GLY A 4 -7.53 6.25 -0.02
CA GLY A 4 -8.04 5.39 -1.09
C GLY A 4 -7.45 5.70 -2.47
N SER A 5 -7.22 6.99 -2.76
CA SER A 5 -6.53 7.42 -3.98
C SER A 5 -5.04 7.05 -3.95
N ALA A 6 -4.41 7.08 -2.77
CA ALA A 6 -3.03 6.65 -2.60
C ALA A 6 -2.87 5.14 -2.89
N PHE A 7 -3.76 4.31 -2.35
CA PHE A 7 -3.78 2.88 -2.66
C PHE A 7 -3.93 2.61 -4.16
N HIS A 8 -4.94 3.22 -4.81
CA HIS A 8 -5.17 3.04 -6.24
C HIS A 8 -3.99 3.50 -7.09
N ALA A 9 -3.37 4.62 -6.74
CA ALA A 9 -2.21 5.13 -7.46
C ALA A 9 -1.02 4.16 -7.38
N VAL A 10 -0.72 3.65 -6.19
CA VAL A 10 0.39 2.70 -5.97
C VAL A 10 0.11 1.36 -6.65
N HIS A 11 -1.09 0.80 -6.46
CA HIS A 11 -1.50 -0.45 -7.09
C HIS A 11 -1.44 -0.37 -8.62
N HIS A 12 -1.96 0.71 -9.20
CA HIS A 12 -1.91 0.93 -10.64
C HIS A 12 -0.48 1.13 -11.16
N LEU A 13 0.37 1.84 -10.40
CA LEU A 13 1.77 2.03 -10.72
C LEU A 13 2.55 0.70 -10.73
N GLN A 14 2.28 -0.20 -9.78
CA GLN A 14 2.86 -1.54 -9.73
C GLN A 14 2.41 -2.40 -10.91
N TYR A 15 1.12 -2.35 -11.24
CA TYR A 15 0.56 -3.04 -12.41
C TYR A 15 1.24 -2.60 -13.71
N LEU A 16 1.52 -1.31 -13.86
CA LEU A 16 2.15 -0.72 -15.04
C LEU A 16 3.69 -0.73 -15.01
N LYS A 17 4.32 -1.41 -14.05
CA LYS A 17 5.78 -1.41 -13.90
C LYS A 17 6.53 -1.78 -15.18
N CYS A 18 6.13 -2.87 -15.86
CA CYS A 18 6.77 -3.31 -17.10
C CYS A 18 6.63 -2.29 -18.25
N PRO A 19 5.42 -1.83 -18.61
CA PRO A 19 5.28 -0.84 -19.68
C PRO A 19 5.93 0.51 -19.34
N ILE A 20 5.92 0.94 -18.08
CA ILE A 20 6.60 2.17 -17.65
C ILE A 20 8.11 2.06 -17.84
N ASN A 21 8.72 0.96 -17.40
CA ASN A 21 10.17 0.76 -17.58
C ASN A 21 10.55 0.70 -19.06
N GLY A 22 9.77 0.01 -19.89
CA GLY A 22 9.99 -0.04 -21.34
C GLY A 22 9.83 1.33 -21.99
N PHE A 23 8.83 2.13 -21.58
CA PHE A 23 8.62 3.48 -22.07
C PHE A 23 9.79 4.42 -21.72
N ILE A 24 10.30 4.35 -20.49
CA ILE A 24 11.42 5.19 -20.01
C ILE A 24 12.74 4.86 -20.73
N GLU A 25 12.93 3.60 -21.15
CA GLU A 25 14.14 3.17 -21.85
C GLU A 25 14.22 3.64 -23.31
N LEU A 26 13.13 4.16 -23.88
CA LEU A 26 13.12 4.69 -25.24
C LEU A 26 14.08 5.88 -25.39
N PRO A 27 14.86 5.96 -26.50
CA PRO A 27 15.79 7.06 -26.73
C PRO A 27 15.15 8.45 -26.70
N LYS A 28 13.88 8.54 -27.14
CA LYS A 28 13.08 9.78 -27.17
C LYS A 28 12.79 10.35 -25.77
N ASN A 29 12.87 9.51 -24.74
CA ASN A 29 12.49 9.81 -23.36
C ASN A 29 13.72 9.91 -22.44
N ALA A 30 14.86 10.34 -22.99
CA ALA A 30 16.12 10.46 -22.24
C ALA A 30 16.01 11.43 -21.04
N ASP A 31 15.16 12.44 -21.14
CA ASP A 31 14.89 13.45 -20.13
C ASP A 31 14.20 12.88 -18.87
N ILE A 32 13.29 11.93 -19.04
CA ILE A 32 12.56 11.29 -17.93
C ILE A 32 13.29 10.08 -17.34
N ARG A 33 14.38 9.62 -17.96
CA ARG A 33 15.17 8.46 -17.49
C ARG A 33 15.72 8.62 -16.09
N LYS A 34 16.00 9.86 -15.68
CA LYS A 34 16.42 10.22 -14.31
C LYS A 34 15.37 9.90 -13.24
N HIS A 35 14.10 9.72 -13.64
CA HIS A 35 12.99 9.36 -12.75
C HIS A 35 12.70 7.86 -12.74
N LYS A 36 13.53 7.04 -13.38
CA LYS A 36 13.38 5.59 -13.36
C LYS A 36 13.55 5.08 -11.92
N LEU A 37 12.50 4.47 -11.40
CA LEU A 37 12.54 3.83 -10.10
C LEU A 37 13.48 2.62 -10.12
N SER A 38 14.38 2.58 -9.15
CA SER A 38 15.23 1.46 -8.83
C SER A 38 14.42 0.26 -8.35
N LYS A 39 15.05 -0.92 -8.36
CA LYS A 39 14.45 -2.14 -7.80
C LYS A 39 14.02 -1.96 -6.34
N MET A 40 14.80 -1.19 -5.56
CA MET A 40 14.51 -0.92 -4.15
C MET A 40 13.26 -0.05 -4.01
N GLU A 41 13.13 1.03 -4.77
CA GLU A 41 11.95 1.91 -4.74
C GLU A 41 10.68 1.16 -5.16
N TRP A 42 10.77 0.27 -6.15
CA TRP A 42 9.66 -0.61 -6.51
C TRP A 42 9.25 -1.57 -5.37
N ASN A 43 10.21 -2.06 -4.58
CA ASN A 43 9.90 -2.91 -3.43
C ASN A 43 9.23 -2.10 -2.32
N VAL A 44 9.72 -0.87 -2.05
CA VAL A 44 9.09 0.03 -1.08
C VAL A 44 7.65 0.36 -1.47
N LEU A 45 7.38 0.62 -2.75
CA LEU A 45 6.01 0.83 -3.23
C LEU A 45 5.12 -0.41 -3.02
N LYS A 46 5.68 -1.62 -3.10
CA LYS A 46 4.94 -2.86 -2.86
C LYS A 46 4.64 -3.05 -1.37
N ASP A 47 5.56 -2.66 -0.50
CA ASP A 47 5.32 -2.62 0.95
C ASP A 47 4.20 -1.61 1.28
N PHE A 48 4.19 -0.44 0.63
CA PHE A 48 3.11 0.55 0.79
C PHE A 48 1.76 0.05 0.28
N GLU A 49 1.74 -0.68 -0.84
CA GLU A 49 0.52 -1.30 -1.36
C GLU A 49 -0.09 -2.25 -0.33
N LEU A 50 0.72 -3.13 0.27
CA LEU A 50 0.30 -4.08 1.29
C LEU A 50 -0.24 -3.38 2.55
N ILE A 51 0.45 -2.33 3.01
CA ILE A 51 0.04 -1.50 4.15
C ILE A 51 -1.29 -0.79 3.83
N LEU A 52 -1.50 -0.31 2.61
CA LEU A 52 -2.69 0.45 2.25
C LEU A 52 -3.89 -0.44 1.89
N GLU A 53 -3.65 -1.70 1.51
CA GLU A 53 -4.71 -2.66 1.16
C GLU A 53 -5.65 -2.94 2.34
N VAL A 54 -5.10 -3.17 3.54
CA VAL A 54 -5.90 -3.50 4.74
C VAL A 54 -6.91 -2.41 5.13
N PRO A 55 -6.51 -1.12 5.27
CA PRO A 55 -7.46 -0.06 5.54
C PRO A 55 -8.40 0.18 4.35
N HIS A 56 -7.94 -0.02 3.11
CA HIS A 56 -8.79 0.10 1.93
C HIS A 56 -9.95 -0.90 1.96
N GLN A 57 -9.69 -2.17 2.23
CA GLN A 57 -10.72 -3.21 2.35
C GLN A 57 -11.70 -2.91 3.50
N ALA A 58 -11.19 -2.52 4.67
CA ALA A 58 -12.03 -2.17 5.81
C ALA A 58 -12.98 -0.99 5.47
N ILE A 59 -12.47 0.05 4.80
CA ILE A 59 -13.26 1.19 4.36
C ILE A 59 -14.28 0.78 3.31
N MET A 60 -13.93 -0.08 2.35
CA MET A 60 -14.89 -0.56 1.35
C MET A 60 -16.07 -1.29 2.00
N VAL A 61 -15.79 -2.18 2.97
CA VAL A 61 -16.83 -2.91 3.71
C VAL A 61 -17.74 -1.96 4.50
N LEU A 62 -17.18 -0.90 5.06
CA LEU A 62 -17.96 0.10 5.81
C LEU A 62 -18.74 1.05 4.90
N SER A 63 -18.22 1.33 3.70
CA SER A 63 -18.80 2.28 2.75
C SER A 63 -19.86 1.65 1.86
N SER A 64 -19.90 0.32 1.75
CA SER A 64 -20.94 -0.41 1.01
C SER A 64 -22.29 -0.44 1.73
N GLU A 65 -22.32 -0.06 3.02
CA GLU A 65 -23.55 0.02 3.80
C GLU A 65 -24.06 1.46 3.90
N CYS A 66 -25.34 1.67 3.59
CA CYS A 66 -26.00 2.98 3.70
C CYS A 66 -26.08 3.48 5.15
N LEU A 67 -26.11 2.56 6.13
CA LEU A 67 -26.12 2.82 7.57
C LEU A 67 -25.34 1.71 8.31
N PRO A 68 -24.02 1.83 8.47
CA PRO A 68 -23.25 0.85 9.24
C PRO A 68 -23.68 0.90 10.70
N THR A 69 -24.28 -0.19 11.19
CA THR A 69 -24.55 -0.34 12.63
C THR A 69 -23.23 -0.40 13.40
N VAL A 70 -23.17 0.17 14.61
CA VAL A 70 -22.00 0.13 15.50
C VAL A 70 -21.40 -1.27 15.62
N CYS A 71 -22.23 -2.32 15.67
CA CYS A 71 -21.77 -3.72 15.71
C CYS A 71 -20.96 -4.14 14.49
N LYS A 72 -21.34 -3.69 13.29
CA LYS A 72 -20.63 -3.99 12.05
C LYS A 72 -19.36 -3.16 11.90
N TYR A 73 -19.39 -1.91 12.35
CA TYR A 73 -18.18 -1.10 12.46
C TYR A 73 -17.14 -1.79 13.36
N LEU A 74 -17.56 -2.25 14.53
CA LEU A 74 -16.68 -2.96 15.47
C LEU A 74 -16.15 -4.27 14.87
N ALA A 75 -16.97 -5.01 14.14
CA ALA A 75 -16.56 -6.24 13.46
C ALA A 75 -15.51 -5.97 12.37
N ALA A 76 -15.75 -4.98 11.50
CA ALA A 76 -14.80 -4.59 10.45
C ALA A 76 -13.50 -4.03 11.04
N PHE A 77 -13.57 -3.22 12.11
CA PHE A 77 -12.40 -2.71 12.81
C PHE A 77 -11.59 -3.83 13.47
N LYS A 78 -12.26 -4.81 14.09
CA LYS A 78 -11.58 -5.98 14.67
C LYS A 78 -10.86 -6.79 13.61
N GLN A 79 -11.48 -7.01 12.44
CA GLN A 79 -10.84 -7.70 11.32
C GLN A 79 -9.65 -6.91 10.77
N PHE A 80 -9.79 -5.59 10.60
CA PHE A 80 -8.70 -4.70 10.24
C PHE A 80 -7.51 -4.86 11.20
N TYR A 81 -7.75 -4.76 12.51
CA TYR A 81 -6.71 -4.82 13.53
C TYR A 81 -5.98 -6.18 13.54
N VAL A 82 -6.72 -7.28 13.46
CA VAL A 82 -6.12 -8.63 13.42
C VAL A 82 -5.29 -8.84 12.16
N THR A 83 -5.79 -8.43 10.99
CA THR A 83 -5.05 -8.53 9.73
C THR A 83 -3.79 -7.67 9.77
N TRP A 84 -3.88 -6.46 10.32
CA TRP A 84 -2.74 -5.58 10.51
C TRP A 84 -1.67 -6.20 11.41
N GLN A 85 -2.07 -6.78 12.54
CA GLN A 85 -1.16 -7.46 13.46
C GLN A 85 -0.45 -8.65 12.80
N LYS A 86 -1.15 -9.43 11.97
CA LYS A 86 -0.54 -10.54 11.22
C LYS A 86 0.50 -10.04 10.23
N ILE A 87 0.19 -8.98 9.47
CA ILE A 87 1.15 -8.37 8.54
C ILE A 87 2.38 -7.86 9.30
N CYS A 88 2.22 -7.31 10.50
CA CYS A 88 3.33 -6.85 11.35
C CYS A 88 4.10 -8.00 12.05
N GLY A 89 3.46 -9.16 12.26
CA GLY A 89 4.05 -10.32 12.92
C GLY A 89 4.77 -11.28 11.98
N ASP A 90 4.27 -11.44 10.75
CA ASP A 90 4.86 -12.29 9.71
C ASP A 90 6.06 -11.61 8.99
N THR A 91 6.30 -10.32 9.26
CA THR A 91 7.34 -9.49 8.65
C THR A 91 8.73 -9.64 9.31
N ASN A 92 9.13 -10.86 9.68
CA ASN A 92 10.52 -11.13 10.07
C ASN A 92 11.54 -10.96 8.90
N GLY A 93 11.10 -10.57 7.71
CA GLY A 93 11.96 -10.32 6.54
C GLY A 93 11.54 -9.17 5.61
N SER A 94 10.56 -8.33 5.94
CA SER A 94 10.22 -7.14 5.13
C SER A 94 10.54 -5.84 5.87
N ILE A 95 10.90 -4.82 5.10
CA ILE A 95 11.34 -3.48 5.52
C ILE A 95 10.29 -2.80 6.43
N ILE A 96 9.04 -3.26 6.39
CA ILE A 96 7.93 -2.83 7.26
C ILE A 96 8.29 -2.97 8.76
N CYS A 97 9.04 -4.00 9.16
CA CYS A 97 9.49 -4.18 10.54
C CYS A 97 10.41 -3.05 11.02
N ASN A 98 11.28 -2.54 10.14
CA ASN A 98 12.21 -1.45 10.50
C ASN A 98 11.48 -0.12 10.73
N TYR A 99 10.46 0.19 9.93
CA TYR A 99 9.67 1.42 10.11
C TYR A 99 8.80 1.40 11.38
N ILE A 100 8.20 0.24 11.71
CA ILE A 100 7.41 0.09 12.93
C ILE A 100 8.29 0.19 14.18
N THR A 101 9.49 -0.40 14.14
CA THR A 101 10.44 -0.36 15.27
C THR A 101 10.95 1.07 15.53
N MET A 102 11.18 1.86 14.47
CA MET A 102 11.57 3.27 14.63
C MET A 102 10.46 4.15 15.24
N SER A 103 9.19 3.88 14.92
CA SER A 103 8.06 4.65 15.49
C SER A 103 7.76 4.35 16.96
N ARG A 104 8.34 3.29 17.54
CA ARG A 104 8.23 2.92 18.96
C ARG A 104 9.30 3.56 19.85
N GLN A 105 10.28 4.25 19.28
CA GLN A 105 11.38 4.90 20.00
C GLN A 105 11.27 6.44 20.03
N ALA A 106 10.17 7.00 19.51
CA ALA A 106 9.87 8.44 19.53
C ALA A 106 8.78 8.76 20.56
#